data_AF-A0A6N8JFV6-F1
#
_entry.id   AF-A0A6N8JFV6-F1
#
_cell.length_a   1.000
_cell.length_b   1.000
_cell.length_c   1.000
_cell.angle_alpha   90.00
_cell.angle_beta   90.00
_cell.angle_gamma   90.00
#
_symmetry.space_group_name_H-M   'P 1'
#
loop_
_entity.id
_entity.type
_entity.pdbx_description
1 polymer ?
#
loop_
_entity_poly.entity_id
_entity_poly.type
_entity_poly.pdbx_seq_one_letter_code
_entity_poly.pdbx_strand_id
1 'polypeptide(L)' 'MRTLACTFLINGVNTKVALRKRGREKRFQIVVRGQVLEYTYTNESEIQQVDGPELPESALLPHIEWMIRHYFTDAKKEQ' A
#
# COMPACT_ATOMS: atom_id res chain seq x y z
N MET A 1 0.91 15.16 -5.37
CA MET A 1 0.55 13.86 -4.75
C MET A 1 0.93 12.77 -5.73
N ARG A 2 1.61 11.71 -5.28
CA ARG A 2 1.91 10.55 -6.13
C ARG A 2 0.85 9.46 -5.87
N THR A 3 0.24 8.99 -6.94
CA THR A 3 -0.70 7.86 -6.95
C THR A 3 -0.10 6.79 -7.85
N LEU A 4 -0.10 5.55 -7.36
CA LEU A 4 0.33 4.38 -8.12
C LEU A 4 -0.86 3.44 -8.25
N ALA A 5 -1.07 2.86 -9.42
CA ALA A 5 -2.06 1.81 -9.62
C ALA A 5 -1.40 0.61 -10.29
N CYS A 6 -1.56 -0.56 -9.68
CA CYS A 6 -1.03 -1.82 -10.18
C CYS A 6 -2.15 -2.85 -10.26
N THR A 7 -2.00 -3.81 -11.17
CA THR A 7 -2.88 -4.98 -11.26
C THR A 7 -2.04 -6.21 -10.93
N PHE A 8 -2.49 -6.99 -9.96
CA PHE A 8 -1.85 -8.24 -9.55
C PHE A 8 -2.76 -9.41 -9.89
N LEU A 9 -2.17 -10.53 -10.34
CA LEU A 9 -2.90 -11.79 -10.47
C LEU A 9 -2.89 -12.49 -9.12
N ILE A 10 -4.04 -12.47 -8.42
CA ILE A 10 -4.17 -13.00 -7.06
C ILE A 10 -5.17 -14.13 -7.07
N ASN A 11 -4.71 -15.36 -6.80
CA ASN A 11 -5.53 -16.57 -6.86
C ASN A 11 -6.29 -16.70 -8.20
N GLY A 12 -5.61 -16.40 -9.32
CA GLY A 12 -6.20 -16.43 -10.66
C GLY A 12 -7.12 -15.24 -11.01
N VAL A 13 -7.29 -14.28 -10.10
CA VAL A 13 -8.15 -13.10 -10.29
C VAL A 13 -7.29 -11.84 -10.42
N ASN A 14 -7.44 -11.13 -11.54
CA ASN A 14 -6.86 -9.81 -11.74
C ASN A 14 -7.43 -8.82 -10.74
N THR A 15 -6.60 -8.39 -9.81
CA THR A 15 -6.97 -7.51 -8.70
C THR A 15 -6.23 -6.19 -8.85
N LYS A 16 -6.98 -5.11 -9.07
CA LYS A 16 -6.45 -3.75 -9.14
C LYS A 16 -6.25 -3.19 -7.73
N VAL A 17 -5.07 -2.66 -7.48
CA VAL A 17 -4.68 -2.00 -6.23
C VAL A 17 -4.20 -0.60 -6.57
N ALA A 18 -4.84 0.42 -6.00
CA ALA A 18 -4.41 1.81 -6.10
C ALA A 18 -3.84 2.26 -4.76
N LEU A 19 -2.64 2.85 -4.78
CA LEU A 19 -1.90 3.32 -3.62
C LEU A 19 -1.70 4.84 -3.72
N ARG A 20 -2.04 5.56 -2.66
CA ARG A 20 -1.90 7.02 -2.57
C ARG A 20 -1.21 7.40 -1.26
N LYS A 21 -0.11 8.14 -1.34
CA LYS A 21 0.55 8.72 -0.15
C LYS A 21 -0.16 10.00 0.29
N ARG A 22 -0.62 10.04 1.54
CA ARG A 22 -1.16 11.26 2.17
C ARG A 22 0.00 12.05 2.77
N GLY A 23 0.29 13.20 2.14
CA GLY A 23 1.55 13.94 2.34
C GLY A 23 1.82 14.48 3.74
N ARG A 24 0.80 14.64 4.61
CA ARG A 24 0.98 15.19 5.96
C ARG A 24 1.06 14.15 7.08
N GLU A 25 0.56 12.94 6.85
CA GLU A 25 0.23 12.01 7.95
C GLU A 25 1.13 10.77 7.99
N LYS A 26 2.12 10.64 7.10
CA LYS A 26 2.85 9.38 6.86
C LYS A 26 1.94 8.17 6.57
N ARG A 27 0.70 8.44 6.12
CA ARG A 27 -0.30 7.43 5.79
C ARG A 27 -0.33 7.10 4.31
N PHE A 28 -0.67 5.86 4.02
CA PHE A 28 -0.89 5.31 2.70
C PHE A 28 -2.33 4.85 2.60
N GLN A 29 -3.07 5.45 1.68
CA GLN A 29 -4.41 5.01 1.36
C GLN A 29 -4.34 3.98 0.24
N ILE A 30 -4.98 2.84 0.45
CA ILE A 30 -5.04 1.75 -0.51
C ILE A 30 -6.49 1.55 -0.90
N VAL A 31 -6.74 1.43 -2.21
CA VAL A 31 -8.05 1.08 -2.75
C VAL A 31 -7.92 -0.23 -3.50
N VAL A 32 -8.62 -1.26 -3.02
CA VAL A 32 -8.66 -2.60 -3.63
C VAL A 32 -10.10 -3.09 -3.64
N ARG A 33 -10.60 -3.51 -4.81
CA ARG A 33 -12.00 -3.99 -4.98
C ARG A 33 -13.06 -3.03 -4.40
N GLY A 34 -12.81 -1.71 -4.46
CA GLY A 34 -13.69 -0.68 -3.91
C GLY A 34 -13.59 -0.49 -2.39
N GLN A 35 -12.86 -1.34 -1.68
CA GLN A 35 -12.55 -1.17 -0.26
C GLN A 35 -11.37 -0.22 -0.10
N VAL A 36 -11.45 0.61 0.93
CA VAL A 36 -10.40 1.56 1.31
C VAL A 36 -9.73 1.05 2.58
N LEU A 37 -8.40 1.01 2.56
CA LEU A 37 -7.57 0.68 3.70
C LEU A 37 -6.57 1.81 3.94
N GLU A 38 -6.20 2.01 5.20
CA GLU A 38 -5.11 2.90 5.55
C GLU A 38 -3.97 2.14 6.22
N TYR A 39 -2.76 2.43 5.75
CA TYR A 39 -1.52 1.91 6.31
C TYR A 39 -0.62 3.06 6.77
N THR A 40 0.24 2.80 7.74
CA THR A 40 1.28 3.73 8.20
C THR A 40 2.63 3.02 8.32
N TYR A 41 3.71 3.80 8.29
CA TYR A 41 4.99 3.34 8.79
C TYR A 41 5.02 3.42 10.32
N THR A 42 5.48 2.35 10.97
CA THR A 42 5.89 2.38 12.38
C THR A 42 7.29 3.02 12.49
N ASN A 43 7.71 3.32 13.72
CA ASN A 43 9.06 3.84 13.99
C ASN A 43 10.16 2.83 13.58
N GLU A 44 9.82 1.55 13.47
CA GLU A 44 10.72 0.45 13.11
C GLU A 44 10.72 0.15 11.60
N SER A 45 10.15 1.03 10.77
CA SER A 45 10.02 0.84 9.32
C SER A 45 9.15 -0.35 8.91
N GLU A 46 8.31 -0.82 9.83
CA GLU A 46 7.24 -1.79 9.53
C GLU A 46 6.02 -1.06 8.98
N ILE A 47 5.24 -1.77 8.18
CA ILE A 47 4.01 -1.25 7.57
C ILE A 47 2.85 -1.89 8.31
N GLN A 48 2.00 -1.07 8.90
CA GLN A 48 0.86 -1.55 9.70
C GLN A 48 -0.44 -0.97 9.15
N GLN A 49 -1.48 -1.82 9.07
CA GLN A 49 -2.84 -1.37 8.79
C GLN A 49 -3.41 -0.66 10.02
N VAL A 50 -3.98 0.53 9.82
CA VAL A 50 -4.57 1.37 10.88
C VAL A 50 -6.05 1.64 10.68
N ASP A 51 -6.59 1.39 9.48
CA ASP A 51 -8.01 1.52 9.17
C ASP A 51 -8.41 0.64 7.98
N GLY A 52 -9.72 0.36 7.87
CA GLY A 52 -10.33 -0.43 6.81
C GLY A 52 -10.48 -1.92 7.13
N PRO A 53 -11.12 -2.69 6.22
CA PRO A 53 -11.39 -4.11 6.42
C PRO A 53 -10.10 -4.94 6.42
N GLU A 54 -10.07 -6.03 7.17
CA GLU A 54 -9.00 -7.03 7.05
C GLU A 54 -9.06 -7.67 5.67
N LEU A 55 -7.94 -7.62 4.94
CA LEU A 55 -7.79 -8.40 3.72
C LEU A 55 -7.43 -9.84 4.10
N PRO A 56 -7.86 -10.84 3.33
CA PRO A 56 -7.38 -12.20 3.52
C PRO A 56 -5.85 -12.22 3.49
N GLU A 57 -5.24 -12.68 4.59
CA GLU A 57 -3.84 -12.41 4.97
C GLU A 57 -2.78 -12.87 3.95
N SER A 58 -3.10 -13.75 3.01
CA SER A 58 -2.05 -14.55 2.35
C SER A 58 -1.53 -14.05 1.00
N ALA A 59 -2.18 -13.10 0.31
CA ALA A 59 -1.73 -12.75 -1.05
C ALA A 59 -1.61 -11.25 -1.35
N LEU A 60 -2.39 -10.37 -0.71
CA LEU A 60 -2.39 -8.94 -1.02
C LEU A 60 -1.35 -8.15 -0.24
N LEU A 61 -1.13 -8.51 1.03
CA LEU A 61 -0.28 -7.77 1.94
C LEU A 61 1.18 -7.65 1.44
N PRO A 62 1.84 -8.73 0.96
CA PRO A 62 3.22 -8.62 0.47
C PRO A 62 3.36 -7.68 -0.74
N HIS A 63 2.37 -7.66 -1.64
CA HIS A 63 2.38 -6.77 -2.80
C HIS A 63 2.18 -5.31 -2.40
N ILE A 64 1.29 -5.05 -1.45
CA ILE A 64 1.06 -3.73 -0.87
C ILE A 64 2.34 -3.20 -0.22
N GLU A 65 2.99 -4.00 0.62
CA GLU A 65 4.22 -3.59 1.28
C GLU A 65 5.33 -3.31 0.27
N TRP A 66 5.49 -4.18 -0.74
CA TRP A 66 6.45 -3.99 -1.81
C TRP A 66 6.22 -2.66 -2.55
N MET A 67 4.97 -2.33 -2.89
CA MET A 67 4.61 -1.07 -3.55
C MET A 67 4.96 0.14 -2.69
N ILE A 68 4.62 0.10 -1.39
CA ILE A 68 4.93 1.20 -0.47
C ILE A 68 6.46 1.37 -0.37
N ARG A 69 7.21 0.27 -0.21
CA ARG A 69 8.66 0.32 -0.06
C ARG A 69 9.37 0.86 -1.32
N HIS A 70 9.03 0.33 -2.50
CA HIS A 70 9.72 0.69 -3.75
C HIS A 70 9.37 2.09 -4.24
N TYR A 71 8.11 2.52 -4.13
CA TYR A 71 7.68 3.78 -4.75
C TYR A 71 7.65 4.98 -3.80
N PHE A 72 7.64 4.75 -2.48
CA PHE A 72 7.46 5.82 -1.51
C PHE A 72 8.55 5.94 -0.43
N THR A 73 9.38 4.92 -0.20
CA THR A 73 10.59 5.04 0.65
C THR A 73 11.89 5.23 -0.12
N ASP A 74 12.03 4.71 -1.34
CA ASP A 74 13.27 4.89 -2.12
C ASP A 74 13.49 6.34 -2.61
N ALA A 75 12.46 7.18 -2.54
CA ALA A 75 12.54 8.61 -2.88
C ALA A 75 13.42 9.46 -1.93
N LYS A 76 14.20 8.84 -1.04
CA LYS A 76 15.21 9.50 -0.19
C LYS A 76 16.66 9.20 -0.59
N LYS A 77 16.93 8.46 -1.66
CA LYS A 77 18.31 8.25 -2.17
C LYS A 77 18.75 9.20 -3.28
N GLU A 78 17.92 10.17 -3.65
CA GLU A 78 18.31 11.26 -4.57
C GLU A 78 18.28 12.61 -3.84
N GLN A 79 19.34 12.87 -3.06
CA GLN A 79 19.97 14.19 -2.84
C GLN A 79 21.18 14.07 -1.92
#